data_AF-A0A969X8Z9-F1
#
_entry.id   AF-A0A969X8Z9-F1
#
_cell.length_a   1.000
_cell.length_b   1.000
_cell.length_c   1.000
_cell.angle_alpha   90.00
_cell.angle_beta   90.00
_cell.angle_gamma   90.00
#
_symmetry.space_group_name_H-M   'P 1'
#
loop_
_entity.id
_entity.type
_entity.pdbx_description
1 polymer ?
#
loop_
_entity_poly.entity_id
_entity_poly.type
_entity_poly.pdbx_seq_one_letter_code
_entity_poly.pdbx_strand_id
1 'polypeptide(L)' 'MKNNVREKLALGQKVVGTFFEIGSMTAVECLALTGLDYFIIDCEHGP' A
#
# COMPACT_ATOMS: atom_id res chain seq x y z
N MET A 1 2.67 12.34 13.75
CA MET A 1 3.22 11.35 12.80
C MET A 1 2.63 11.66 11.42
N LYS A 2 3.42 11.62 10.35
CA LYS A 2 3.00 12.03 8.99
C LYS A 2 2.31 10.86 8.27
N ASN A 3 1.18 11.10 7.59
CA ASN A 3 0.53 10.12 6.71
C ASN A 3 0.47 10.67 5.29
N ASN A 4 1.40 10.23 4.44
CA ASN A 4 1.56 10.74 3.09
C ASN A 4 0.34 10.46 2.19
N VAL A 5 -0.30 9.29 2.33
CA VAL A 5 -1.49 8.93 1.54
C VAL A 5 -2.65 9.87 1.85
N ARG A 6 -2.90 10.12 3.15
CA ARG A 6 -3.96 11.03 3.59
C ARG A 6 -3.73 12.46 3.10
N GLU A 7 -2.48 12.94 3.13
CA GLU A 7 -2.13 14.26 2.61
C GLU A 7 -2.35 14.38 1.10
N LYS A 8 -1.90 13.39 0.31
CA LYS A 8 -2.14 13.36 -1.15
C LYS A 8 -3.63 13.40 -1.48
N LEU A 9 -4.42 12.57 -0.78
CA LEU A 9 -5.88 12.55 -0.94
C LEU A 9 -6.54 13.88 -0.58
N ALA A 10 -6.12 14.52 0.52
CA ALA A 10 -6.66 15.82 0.94
C ALA A 10 -6.35 16.94 -0.07
N LEU A 11 -5.25 16.81 -0.83
CA LEU A 11 -4.88 17.71 -1.91
C LEU A 11 -5.54 17.36 -3.26
N GLY A 12 -6.44 16.37 -3.29
CA GLY A 12 -7.09 15.91 -4.52
C GLY A 12 -6.17 15.18 -5.50
N GLN A 13 -4.99 14.76 -5.03
CA GLN A 13 -4.06 13.99 -5.86
C GLN A 13 -4.53 12.54 -5.98
N LYS A 14 -4.24 11.92 -7.12
CA LYS A 14 -4.45 10.48 -7.32
C LYS A 14 -3.42 9.71 -6.52
N VAL A 15 -3.86 8.60 -5.93
CA VAL A 15 -3.01 7.61 -5.28
C VAL A 15 -3.23 6.25 -5.94
N VAL A 16 -2.16 5.50 -6.15
CA VAL A 16 -2.20 4.17 -6.77
C VAL A 16 -1.64 3.15 -5.81
N GLY A 17 -2.38 2.07 -5.57
CA GLY A 17 -2.00 0.99 -4.67
C GLY A 17 -2.50 -0.37 -5.14
N THR A 18 -2.11 -1.41 -4.41
CA THR A 18 -2.50 -2.81 -4.69
C THR A 18 -3.04 -3.51 -3.44
N PHE A 19 -3.84 -4.55 -3.64
CA PHE A 19 -4.09 -5.56 -2.60
C PHE A 19 -2.85 -6.44 -2.43
N PHE A 20 -2.56 -6.81 -1.18
CA PHE A 20 -1.50 -7.73 -0.81
C PHE A 20 -2.10 -8.98 -0.16
N GLU A 21 -2.08 -10.07 -0.93
CA GLU A 21 -2.64 -11.38 -0.53
C GLU A 21 -1.55 -12.47 -0.43
N ILE A 22 -0.31 -12.16 -0.84
CA ILE A 22 0.78 -13.16 -0.93
C ILE A 22 1.25 -13.65 0.45
N GLY A 23 0.99 -12.90 1.53
CA GLY A 23 1.33 -13.30 2.91
C GLY A 23 2.84 -13.40 3.22
N SER A 24 3.71 -12.96 2.31
CA SER A 24 5.18 -13.00 2.48
C SER A 24 5.78 -11.62 2.76
N MET A 25 6.56 -11.50 3.83
CA MET A 25 7.29 -10.27 4.15
C MET A 25 8.26 -9.86 3.04
N THR A 26 8.91 -10.84 2.38
CA THR A 26 9.79 -10.56 1.23
C THR A 26 9.02 -9.93 0.08
N ALA A 27 7.78 -10.36 -0.16
CA ALA A 27 6.93 -9.76 -1.19
C ALA A 27 6.54 -8.32 -0.82
N VAL A 28 6.30 -8.01 0.47
CA VAL A 28 6.09 -6.63 0.95
C VAL A 28 7.32 -5.76 0.70
N GLU A 29 8.53 -6.27 0.95
CA GLU A 29 9.77 -5.54 0.67
C GLU A 29 9.93 -5.25 -0.83
N CYS A 30 9.61 -6.20 -1.70
CA CYS A 30 9.59 -5.97 -3.15
C CYS A 30 8.54 -4.91 -3.54
N LEU A 31 7.33 -4.94 -2.94
CA LEU A 31 6.29 -3.94 -3.19
C LEU A 31 6.77 -2.52 -2.82
N ALA A 32 7.56 -2.36 -1.77
CA ALA A 32 8.10 -1.06 -1.37
C ALA A 32 9.00 -0.42 -2.44
N LEU A 33 9.55 -1.21 -3.37
CA LEU A 33 10.42 -0.73 -4.46
C LEU A 33 9.64 -0.33 -5.73
N THR A 34 8.32 -0.59 -5.78
CA THR A 34 7.51 -0.38 -6.99
C THR A 34 7.09 1.07 -7.24
N GLY A 35 7.20 1.92 -6.22
CA GLY A 35 6.70 3.30 -6.28
C GLY A 35 5.19 3.44 -6.07
N LEU A 36 4.48 2.37 -5.66
CA LEU A 36 3.09 2.44 -5.22
C LEU A 36 2.97 3.35 -3.98
N ASP A 37 1.85 4.06 -3.89
CA ASP A 37 1.56 4.95 -2.77
C ASP A 37 1.17 4.19 -1.50
N TYR A 38 0.54 3.03 -1.68
CA TYR A 38 0.11 2.15 -0.60
C TYR A 38 -0.11 0.72 -1.09
N PHE A 39 -0.19 -0.20 -0.14
CA PHE A 39 -0.77 -1.52 -0.35
C PHE A 39 -1.73 -1.82 0.79
N ILE A 40 -2.75 -2.63 0.53
CA ILE A 40 -3.71 -3.08 1.52
C ILE A 40 -3.29 -4.47 1.98
N ILE A 41 -2.96 -4.61 3.26
CA ILE A 41 -2.76 -5.91 3.89
C ILE A 41 -4.16 -6.52 4.06
N ASP A 42 -4.48 -7.53 3.27
CA ASP A 42 -5.76 -8.21 3.36
C ASP A 42 -5.73 -9.21 4.52
N CYS A 43 -6.40 -8.87 5.62
CA CYS A 43 -6.55 -9.75 6.78
C CYS A 43 -7.91 -10.48 6.81
N GLU A 44 -8.75 -10.30 5.79
CA GLU A 44 -10.07 -10.95 5.68
C GLU A 44 -10.02 -12.16 4.76
N HIS A 45 -9.38 -12.02 3.60
CA HIS A 45 -9.27 -13.07 2.58
C HIS A 45 -7.83 -13.53 2.34
N GLY A 46 -6.85 -12.78 2.84
CA GLY A 46 -5.46 -13.21 2.85
C GLY A 46 -5.24 -14.45 3.74
N PRO A 47 -4.18 -15.23 3.47
CA PRO A 47 -3.82 -16.42 4.24
C PRO A 47 -3.42 -16.12 5.70
#